data_AF-A0A9D2U5Q7-F1
#
_entry.id   AF-A0A9D2U5Q7-F1
#
_cell.length_a   1.000
_cell.length_b   1.000
_cell.length_c   1.000
_cell.angle_alpha   90.00
_cell.angle_beta   90.00
_cell.angle_gamma   90.00
#
_symmetry.space_group_name_H-M   'P 1'
#
loop_
_entity.id
_entity.type
_entity.pdbx_description
1 polymer ?
#
loop_
_entity_poly.entity_id
_entity_poly.type
_entity_poly.pdbx_seq_one_letter_code
_entity_poly.pdbx_strand_id
1 'polypeptide(L)' 'MDFAAVYHKTTEQMSYALDEDHLVVNLKTGYDVKRVFIVHGDPYAAGILGGNERWSGQREEIIYQK' A
#
# COMPACT_ATOMS: atom_id res chain seq x y z
N MET A 1 -18.60 -0.94 5.26
CA MET A 1 -17.32 -1.57 4.90
C MET A 1 -17.46 -3.04 5.17
N ASP A 2 -17.67 -3.83 4.11
CA ASP A 2 -17.53 -5.28 4.20
C ASP A 2 -16.03 -5.63 4.14
N PHE A 3 -15.46 -5.98 5.28
CA PHE A 3 -14.03 -6.32 5.38
C PHE A 3 -13.70 -7.62 4.62
N ALA A 4 -14.64 -8.53 4.44
CA ALA A 4 -14.40 -9.77 3.70
C ALA A 4 -14.21 -9.50 2.20
N ALA A 5 -14.73 -8.38 1.69
CA ALA A 5 -14.55 -7.93 0.31
C ALA A 5 -13.23 -7.17 0.09
N VAL A 6 -12.45 -6.90 1.14
CA VAL A 6 -11.16 -6.22 1.03
C VAL A 6 -10.03 -7.23 0.98
N TYR A 7 -9.22 -7.19 -0.08
CA TYR A 7 -8.15 -8.15 -0.28
C TYR A 7 -6.91 -7.52 -0.92
N HIS A 8 -5.76 -7.82 -0.33
CA HIS A 8 -4.42 -7.52 -0.84
C HIS A 8 -3.45 -8.63 -0.45
N LYS A 9 -2.44 -8.86 -1.29
CA LYS A 9 -1.33 -9.78 -1.04
C LYS A 9 -0.06 -9.21 -1.68
N THR A 10 1.08 -9.35 -1.01
CA THR A 10 2.37 -8.82 -1.48
C THR A 10 3.01 -9.70 -2.57
N THR A 11 2.21 -10.42 -3.35
CA THR A 11 2.69 -11.38 -4.37
C THR A 11 1.75 -11.42 -5.57
N GLU A 12 2.19 -12.10 -6.64
CA GLU A 12 1.39 -12.36 -7.84
C GLU A 12 0.86 -11.06 -8.47
N GLN A 13 -0.36 -11.07 -8.99
CA GLN A 13 -1.00 -9.92 -9.63
C GLN A 13 -1.38 -8.81 -8.62
N MET A 14 -1.23 -9.04 -7.31
CA MET A 14 -1.62 -8.06 -6.29
C MET A 14 -0.49 -7.11 -5.92
N SER A 15 0.77 -7.54 -6.06
CA SER A 15 1.95 -6.70 -5.84
C SER A 15 3.12 -7.22 -6.65
N TYR A 16 3.61 -6.43 -7.60
CA TYR A 16 4.72 -6.81 -8.47
C TYR A 16 5.48 -5.59 -8.99
N ALA A 17 6.77 -5.76 -9.27
CA ALA A 17 7.59 -4.73 -9.90
C ALA A 17 7.13 -4.55 -11.35
N LEU A 18 6.78 -3.31 -11.72
CA LEU A 18 6.55 -2.94 -13.12
C LEU A 18 7.90 -2.77 -13.83
N ASP A 19 8.83 -2.10 -13.14
CA ASP A 19 10.20 -1.86 -13.56
C ASP A 19 11.09 -1.66 -12.32
N GLU A 20 12.29 -1.10 -12.50
CA GLU A 20 13.29 -0.91 -11.43
C GLU A 20 12.84 0.08 -10.35
N ASP A 21 12.04 1.08 -10.71
CA ASP A 21 11.65 2.18 -9.83
C ASP A 21 10.18 2.13 -9.41
N HIS A 22 9.34 1.38 -10.14
CA HIS A 22 7.89 1.36 -9.93
C HIS A 22 7.37 0.00 -9.47
N LEU A 23 6.61 0.02 -8.37
CA LEU A 23 5.87 -1.12 -7.84
C LEU A 23 4.37 -0.95 -8.11
N VAL A 24 3.75 -1.95 -8.73
CA VAL A 24 2.29 -2.01 -8.85
C VAL A 24 1.73 -2.63 -7.58
N VAL A 25 0.77 -1.94 -6.95
CA VAL A 25 0.03 -2.40 -5.77
C VAL A 25 -1.45 -2.36 -6.08
N ASN A 26 -2.07 -3.53 -6.17
CA ASN A 26 -3.51 -3.66 -6.39
C ASN A 26 -4.23 -3.91 -5.06
N LEU A 27 -5.44 -3.35 -4.92
CA LEU A 27 -6.32 -3.56 -3.79
C LEU A 27 -7.71 -3.89 -4.31
N LYS A 28 -8.27 -5.03 -3.87
CA LYS A 28 -9.68 -5.33 -4.10
C LYS A 28 -10.48 -4.80 -2.92
N THR A 29 -11.61 -4.17 -3.20
CA THR A 29 -12.55 -3.66 -2.19
C THR A 29 -13.99 -3.96 -2.59
N GLY A 30 -14.91 -3.89 -1.62
CA GLY A 30 -16.34 -3.80 -1.92
C GLY A 30 -16.72 -2.46 -2.58
N TYR A 31 -17.90 -2.41 -3.20
CA TYR A 31 -18.44 -1.21 -3.84
C TYR A 31 -18.79 -0.08 -2.86
N ASP A 32 -18.82 -0.37 -1.56
CA ASP A 32 -19.14 0.59 -0.50
C ASP A 32 -17.93 1.46 -0.08
N VAL A 33 -16.72 1.14 -0.57
CA VAL A 33 -15.52 1.94 -0.35
C VAL A 33 -15.48 3.13 -1.31
N LYS A 34 -15.45 4.36 -0.76
CA LYS A 34 -15.46 5.59 -1.55
C LYS A 34 -14.07 6.10 -1.94
N ARG A 35 -13.08 5.88 -1.08
CA ARG A 35 -11.71 6.40 -1.23
C ARG A 35 -10.73 5.42 -0.60
N VAL A 36 -9.59 5.27 -1.25
CA VAL A 36 -8.49 4.41 -0.78
C VAL A 36 -7.25 5.28 -0.67
N PHE A 37 -6.52 5.13 0.42
CA PHE A 37 -5.23 5.79 0.62
C PHE A 37 -4.17 4.73 0.86
N ILE A 38 -3.03 4.86 0.18
CA ILE A 38 -1.82 4.12 0.50
C ILE A 38 -0.94 4.99 1.40
N VAL A 39 -0.37 4.40 2.43
CA VAL A 39 0.66 5.04 3.25
C VAL A 39 1.93 4.22 3.08
N HIS A 40 2.89 4.72 2.31
CA HIS A 40 4.12 4.00 1.95
C HIS A 40 5.37 4.78 2.34
N GLY A 41 6.50 4.09 2.46
CA GLY A 41 7.77 4.68 2.89
C GLY A 41 8.85 3.61 3.02
N ASP A 42 10.09 4.04 3.21
CA ASP A 42 11.22 3.15 3.41
C ASP A 42 11.16 2.54 4.83
N PRO A 43 11.15 1.20 4.99
CA PRO A 43 11.17 0.54 6.30
C PRO A 43 12.39 0.91 7.14
N TYR A 44 13.49 1.36 6.53
CA TYR A 44 14.73 1.75 7.21
C TYR A 44 14.89 3.26 7.37
N ALA A 45 13.87 4.07 7.03
CA ALA A 45 13.93 5.52 7.13
C ALA A 45 14.23 6.03 8.56
N ALA A 46 13.89 5.25 9.59
CA ALA A 46 14.14 5.60 10.99
C ALA A 46 15.52 5.13 11.51
N GLY A 47 16.30 4.42 10.68
CA GLY A 47 17.55 3.75 11.06
C GLY A 47 17.38 2.24 11.18
N ILE A 48 18.48 1.53 11.44
CA ILE A 48 18.50 0.05 11.65
C ILE A 48 18.77 -0.35 13.10
N LEU A 49 19.08 0.63 13.95
CA LEU A 49 19.56 0.43 15.32
C LEU A 49 18.42 0.30 16.34
N GLY A 50 17.17 0.55 15.92
CA GLY A 50 15.98 0.38 16.74
C GLY A 50 15.90 1.34 17.95
N GLY A 51 14.76 1.31 18.64
CA GLY A 51 14.60 1.91 19.97
C GLY A 51 13.59 3.06 20.10
N ASN A 52 13.14 3.69 19.00
CA ASN A 52 12.06 4.69 19.03
C ASN A 52 11.47 4.99 17.63
N GLU A 53 11.39 3.97 16.79
CA GLU A 53 11.05 4.16 15.37
C GLU A 53 9.56 4.48 15.23
N ARG A 54 9.24 5.57 14.55
CA ARG A 54 7.87 5.94 14.17
C ARG A 54 7.75 5.87 12.66
N TRP A 55 6.72 5.19 12.18
CA TRP A 55 6.38 5.21 10.77
C TRP A 55 6.01 6.63 10.33
N SER A 56 6.72 7.15 9.35
CA SER A 56 6.49 8.48 8.74
C SER A 56 6.25 8.35 7.24
N GLY A 57 5.46 7.36 6.83
CA GLY A 57 5.15 7.13 5.42
C GLY A 57 4.36 8.29 4.79
N GLN A 58 4.58 8.48 3.49
CA GLN A 58 3.82 9.39 2.65
C GLN A 58 2.43 8.81 2.41
N ARG A 59 1.40 9.65 2.59
CA ARG A 59 0.01 9.28 2.34
C ARG A 59 -0.41 9.78 0.96
N GLU A 60 -0.87 8.88 0.11
CA GLU A 60 -1.34 9.18 -1.23
C GLU A 60 -2.72 8.57 -1.47
N GLU A 61 -3.57 9.27 -2.23
CA GLU A 61 -4.89 8.77 -2.62
C GLU A 61 -4.77 7.92 -3.88
N ILE A 62 -5.28 6.69 -3.84
CA ILE A 62 -5.35 5.82 -5.00
C ILE A 62 -6.61 6.20 -5.78
N ILE A 63 -6.43 6.96 -6.87
CA ILE A 63 -7.50 7.29 -7.79
C ILE A 63 -7.66 6.12 -8.75
N TYR A 64 -8.80 5.45 -8.67
CA TYR A 64 -9.15 4.28 -9.50
C TYR A 64 -8.79 4.51 -10.97
N GLN A 65 -7.82 3.74 -11.48
CA GLN A 65 -7.51 3.63 -12.89
C GLN A 65 -8.14 2.33 -13.40
N LYS A 66 -8.94 2.44 -14.45
CA LYS A 66 -9.75 1.36 -15.02
C LYS A 66 -8.95 0.51 -16.00
#